data_AF-A0A6S7HB36-F1
#
_entry.id   AF-A0A6S7HB36-F1
#
_cell.length_a   1.000
_cell.length_b   1.000
_cell.length_c   1.000
_cell.angle_alpha   90.00
_cell.angle_beta   90.00
_cell.angle_gamma   90.00
#
_symmetry.space_group_name_H-M   'P 1'
#
loop_
_entity.id
_entity.type
_entity.pdbx_description
1 polymer ?
#
loop_
_entity_poly.entity_id
_entity_poly.type
_entity_poly.pdbx_seq_one_letter_code
_entity_poly.pdbx_strand_id
1 'polypeptide(L)'
;MASYIPGYDEERFATTVNRNFLCSICFNVLREPILCPRNHHCFCRACITKHLENSRRCPTCGDELTVETLAEPPRMVKDYINELNIHCIYINRGCQDILQLQHLDNHEATCGFTPAVCSNQGCGATLNQRDLIHHESEICEFRKLKCHSCGEMTKTLAEMEKRMANVERNMATNMEKMGAVVTMEIHMKNMQTSMATNAANMETRLANVEKNMATNMGALVTMETHMKNMEKNTADMEGKLEAVNNEVRGLKTTLMEGFDEMKDVLVKTEVIKEENTRKVRNRASGDKENIVVAGGYLVDSVEMFNWRQRTWSPLQSLPKERFGATSFVYNNHVTVVGGCCSGRVDDMIRLNINPKSDLSMHWSDCPVKLPAKLAYHSSVLYNDHLMVTGGYNGNAVSDCIHEVQLVPPYTVKTLSGMPEPRQNHGTQLFDDNLLILGGRTTGSYQDNLSSVLLYDIKKNECKQLEPLPYEVSLMATVRWGDNIVVTGGKGKRHNALDTVIIYNVKTEQSHMLPRMRRKRWACTAVVIGNNIVVLGGKDEQGRYLKSVEAFNFESYTWQELPEMSRGRSYASAVVV
;
A
#
# COMPACT_ATOMS: atom_id res chain seq x y z
N MET A 1 22.94 10.35 -71.51
CA MET A 1 22.61 10.71 -72.90
C MET A 1 23.17 12.09 -73.13
N ALA A 2 24.22 12.24 -73.95
CA ALA A 2 24.70 13.57 -74.30
C ALA A 2 23.56 14.32 -75.00
N SER A 3 23.18 15.51 -74.50
CA SER A 3 22.17 16.33 -75.14
C SER A 3 22.63 16.67 -76.56
N TYR A 4 21.75 16.49 -77.54
CA TYR A 4 22.03 16.93 -78.90
C TYR A 4 22.09 18.46 -78.92
N ILE A 5 23.29 19.03 -79.06
CA ILE A 5 23.50 20.48 -79.15
C ILE A 5 23.84 20.84 -80.60
N PRO A 6 22.99 21.59 -81.32
CA PRO A 6 23.27 22.03 -82.69
C PRO A 6 24.33 23.14 -82.74
N GLY A 7 24.59 23.68 -83.94
CA GLY A 7 25.45 24.84 -84.13
C GLY A 7 25.01 26.08 -83.34
N TYR A 8 25.93 27.02 -83.16
CA TYR A 8 25.68 28.27 -82.45
C TYR A 8 24.77 29.19 -83.27
N ASP A 9 23.72 29.72 -82.64
CA ASP A 9 22.83 30.69 -83.26
C ASP A 9 23.61 31.91 -83.79
N GLU A 10 23.37 32.28 -85.06
CA GLU A 10 24.08 33.37 -85.72
C GLU A 10 23.79 34.71 -85.05
N GLU A 11 22.58 34.90 -84.50
CA GLU A 11 22.17 36.15 -83.82
C GLU A 11 22.98 36.43 -82.55
N ARG A 12 23.66 35.43 -82.00
CA ARG A 12 24.54 35.60 -80.83
C ARG A 12 25.91 36.18 -81.19
N PHE A 13 26.31 36.21 -82.46
CA PHE A 13 27.63 36.72 -82.83
C PHE A 13 27.61 38.24 -82.97
N ALA A 14 28.64 38.90 -82.42
CA ALA A 14 28.75 40.36 -82.44
C ALA A 14 28.99 40.93 -83.86
N THR A 15 29.43 40.09 -84.79
CA THR A 15 29.67 40.43 -86.19
C THR A 15 29.01 39.40 -87.10
N THR A 16 28.58 39.81 -88.30
CA THR A 16 28.06 38.90 -89.32
C THR A 16 29.08 37.81 -89.64
N VAL A 17 28.69 36.56 -89.49
CA VAL A 17 29.56 35.41 -89.73
C VAL A 17 29.52 35.06 -91.21
N ASN A 18 30.68 34.72 -91.79
CA ASN A 18 30.72 34.30 -93.19
C ASN A 18 29.92 33.00 -93.36
N ARG A 19 29.04 32.96 -94.36
CA ARG A 19 28.15 31.82 -94.66
C ARG A 19 28.88 30.49 -94.87
N ASN A 20 30.16 30.52 -95.24
CA ASN A 20 31.00 29.33 -95.36
C ASN A 20 31.25 28.60 -94.02
N PHE A 21 30.99 29.27 -92.88
CA PHE A 21 31.09 28.71 -91.54
C PHE A 21 29.73 28.32 -90.96
N LEU A 22 28.70 28.19 -91.79
CA LEU A 22 27.39 27.67 -91.41
C LEU A 22 27.31 26.18 -91.72
N CYS A 23 26.70 25.43 -90.80
CA CYS A 23 26.46 24.02 -90.97
C CYS A 23 25.37 23.78 -92.02
N SER A 24 25.62 22.91 -93.00
CA SER A 24 24.61 22.61 -94.03
C SER A 24 23.39 21.80 -93.56
N ILE A 25 23.35 21.37 -92.28
CA ILE A 25 22.22 20.63 -91.68
C ILE A 25 21.40 21.53 -90.76
N CYS A 26 22.03 22.19 -89.78
CA CYS A 26 21.31 23.04 -88.81
C CYS A 26 21.30 24.52 -89.19
N PHE A 27 21.97 24.92 -90.28
CA PHE A 27 22.09 26.30 -90.79
C PHE A 27 22.73 27.33 -89.84
N ASN A 28 23.01 26.94 -88.60
CA ASN A 28 23.74 27.71 -87.59
C ASN A 28 25.27 27.69 -87.79
N VAL A 29 25.97 28.59 -87.11
CA VAL A 29 27.43 28.65 -87.08
C VAL A 29 28.01 27.36 -86.52
N LEU A 30 29.03 26.83 -87.19
CA LEU A 30 29.59 25.51 -86.91
C LEU A 30 30.05 25.36 -85.46
N ARG A 31 29.51 24.34 -84.77
CA ARG A 31 30.03 23.83 -83.49
C ARG A 31 30.78 22.54 -83.76
N GLU A 32 32.04 22.48 -83.32
CA GLU A 32 32.94 21.34 -83.60
C GLU A 32 32.92 20.96 -85.10
N PRO A 33 33.47 21.82 -85.97
CA PRO A 33 33.33 21.67 -87.41
C PRO A 33 33.98 20.39 -87.93
N ILE A 34 33.28 19.70 -88.84
CA ILE A 34 33.72 18.48 -89.53
C ILE A 34 33.45 18.61 -91.03
N LEU A 35 34.34 18.06 -91.86
CA LEU A 35 34.27 18.13 -93.33
C LEU A 35 33.94 16.79 -93.99
N CYS A 36 33.22 16.87 -95.10
CA CYS A 36 33.20 15.81 -96.12
C CYS A 36 34.54 15.80 -96.89
N PRO A 37 35.29 14.69 -96.97
CA PRO A 37 36.66 14.68 -97.53
C PRO A 37 36.77 15.09 -99.00
N ARG A 38 35.77 14.73 -99.80
CA ARG A 38 35.83 14.93 -101.26
C ARG A 38 35.51 16.36 -101.67
N ASN A 39 34.43 16.90 -101.12
CA ASN A 39 33.85 18.18 -101.54
C ASN A 39 33.89 19.27 -100.44
N HIS A 40 34.54 18.99 -99.31
CA HIS A 40 34.78 19.93 -98.21
C HIS A 40 33.53 20.61 -97.63
N HIS A 41 32.34 19.98 -97.74
CA HIS A 41 31.13 20.47 -97.08
C HIS A 41 31.26 20.41 -95.56
N CYS A 42 30.91 21.50 -94.87
CA CYS A 42 31.09 21.68 -93.43
C CYS A 42 29.81 21.35 -92.65
N PHE A 43 29.97 20.61 -91.55
CA PHE A 43 28.90 20.25 -90.64
C PHE A 43 29.32 20.40 -89.17
N CYS A 44 28.37 20.64 -88.27
CA CYS A 44 28.62 20.44 -86.84
C CYS A 44 28.79 18.94 -86.58
N ARG A 45 29.74 18.54 -85.73
CA ARG A 45 29.97 17.12 -85.41
C ARG A 45 28.68 16.41 -84.96
N ALA A 46 27.89 17.03 -84.09
CA ALA A 46 26.62 16.45 -83.63
C ALA A 46 25.60 16.27 -84.77
N CYS A 47 25.52 17.23 -85.70
CA CYS A 47 24.57 17.19 -86.80
C CYS A 47 24.91 16.10 -87.82
N ILE A 48 26.18 16.00 -88.23
CA ILE A 48 26.58 14.99 -89.22
C ILE A 48 26.57 13.59 -88.63
N THR A 49 27.02 13.40 -87.39
CA THR A 49 26.98 12.09 -86.72
C THR A 49 25.55 11.56 -86.66
N LYS A 50 24.58 12.40 -86.26
CA LYS A 50 23.15 12.01 -86.22
C LYS A 50 22.57 11.72 -87.61
N HIS A 51 22.98 12.46 -88.64
CA HIS A 51 22.57 12.16 -90.01
C HIS A 51 23.11 10.81 -90.47
N LEU A 52 24.39 10.52 -90.15
CA LEU A 52 25.08 9.30 -90.56
C LEU A 52 24.58 8.02 -89.87
N GLU A 53 23.87 8.14 -88.74
CA GLU A 53 23.12 7.03 -88.15
C GLU A 53 22.06 6.46 -89.12
N ASN A 54 21.48 7.31 -89.97
CA ASN A 54 20.35 6.96 -90.82
C ASN A 54 20.67 7.01 -92.33
N SER A 55 21.83 7.55 -92.73
CA SER A 55 22.22 7.76 -94.13
C SER A 55 23.73 7.60 -94.28
N ARG A 56 24.21 6.80 -95.23
CA ARG A 56 25.66 6.66 -95.50
C ARG A 56 26.15 7.64 -96.58
N ARG A 57 25.51 8.79 -96.68
CA ARG A 57 25.79 9.79 -97.72
C ARG A 57 25.92 11.18 -97.15
N CYS A 58 26.73 12.00 -97.80
CA CYS A 58 26.83 13.42 -97.52
C CYS A 58 25.49 14.12 -97.84
N PRO A 59 24.88 14.87 -96.89
CA PRO A 59 23.62 15.58 -97.12
C PRO A 59 23.65 16.56 -98.30
N THR A 60 24.83 17.09 -98.63
CA THR A 60 24.99 18.19 -99.59
C THR A 60 25.33 17.72 -101.01
N CYS A 61 26.28 16.78 -101.17
CA CYS A 61 26.66 16.24 -102.49
C CYS A 61 26.17 14.83 -102.79
N GLY A 62 25.67 14.09 -101.81
CA GLY A 62 25.24 12.71 -101.98
C GLY A 62 26.36 11.67 -102.08
N ASP A 63 27.63 12.05 -101.98
CA ASP A 63 28.77 11.12 -101.92
C ASP A 63 28.69 10.17 -100.74
N GLU A 64 29.24 8.97 -100.86
CA GLU A 64 29.38 8.04 -99.74
C GLU A 64 30.21 8.66 -98.61
N LEU A 65 29.63 8.68 -97.41
CA LEU A 65 30.22 9.29 -96.23
C LEU A 65 29.86 8.45 -95.01
N THR A 66 30.87 8.10 -94.21
CA THR A 66 30.75 7.38 -92.94
C THR A 66 31.48 8.14 -91.83
N VAL A 67 31.18 7.83 -90.57
CA VAL A 67 31.78 8.52 -89.40
C VAL A 67 33.31 8.40 -89.40
N GLU A 68 33.84 7.25 -89.84
CA GLU A 68 35.29 6.98 -89.93
C GLU A 68 35.97 7.79 -91.04
N THR A 69 35.25 8.11 -92.10
CA THR A 69 35.78 8.87 -93.25
C THR A 69 35.69 10.38 -93.05
N LEU A 70 35.14 10.89 -91.95
CA LEU A 70 35.02 12.33 -91.72
C LEU A 70 36.39 13.00 -91.57
N ALA A 71 36.57 14.14 -92.23
CA ALA A 71 37.82 14.90 -92.18
C ALA A 71 37.73 16.06 -91.19
N GLU A 72 38.80 16.27 -90.42
CA GLU A 72 38.93 17.45 -89.58
C GLU A 72 39.30 18.67 -90.44
N PRO A 73 38.71 19.85 -90.21
CA PRO A 73 39.07 21.05 -90.95
C PRO A 73 40.49 21.50 -90.60
N PRO A 74 41.17 22.21 -91.54
CA PRO A 74 42.48 22.80 -91.30
C PRO A 74 42.50 23.66 -90.04
N ARG A 75 43.63 23.65 -89.32
CA ARG A 75 43.76 24.38 -88.05
C ARG A 75 43.38 25.87 -88.16
N MET A 76 43.78 26.53 -89.26
CA MET A 76 43.42 27.93 -89.53
C MET A 76 41.91 28.20 -89.53
N VAL A 77 41.09 27.24 -89.97
CA VAL A 77 39.62 27.37 -89.99
C VAL A 77 39.06 27.24 -88.57
N LYS A 78 39.61 26.30 -87.78
CA LYS A 78 39.23 26.14 -86.37
C LYS A 78 39.61 27.36 -85.55
N ASP A 79 40.82 27.88 -85.75
CA ASP A 79 41.32 29.07 -85.05
C ASP A 79 40.45 30.29 -85.40
N TYR A 80 40.10 30.48 -86.68
CA TYR A 80 39.20 31.56 -87.09
C TYR A 80 37.81 31.48 -86.45
N ILE A 81 37.18 30.29 -86.43
CA ILE A 81 35.87 30.09 -85.79
C ILE A 81 35.97 30.34 -84.28
N ASN A 82 37.06 29.91 -83.65
CA ASN A 82 37.32 30.09 -82.22
C ASN A 82 37.56 31.55 -81.81
N GLU A 83 38.07 32.38 -82.71
CA GLU A 83 38.30 33.83 -82.51
C GLU A 83 37.04 34.68 -82.72
N LEU A 84 35.96 34.12 -83.26
CA LEU A 84 34.70 34.84 -83.43
C LEU A 84 34.14 35.29 -82.07
N ASN A 85 33.69 36.54 -82.02
CA ASN A 85 33.11 37.14 -80.83
C ASN A 85 31.61 36.81 -80.74
N ILE A 86 31.22 36.18 -79.64
CA ILE A 86 29.87 35.72 -79.37
C ILE A 86 29.37 36.24 -78.02
N HIS A 87 28.09 36.59 -77.94
CA HIS A 87 27.38 36.92 -76.72
C HIS A 87 27.07 35.65 -75.92
N CYS A 88 27.22 35.71 -74.59
CA CYS A 88 26.79 34.65 -73.68
C CYS A 88 25.31 34.28 -73.88
N ILE A 89 24.93 32.99 -73.70
CA ILE A 89 23.52 32.53 -73.78
C ILE A 89 22.61 33.29 -72.81
N TYR A 90 23.17 33.82 -71.73
CA TYR A 90 22.42 34.52 -70.68
C TYR A 90 22.31 36.04 -70.92
N ILE A 91 22.48 36.51 -72.16
CA ILE A 91 22.28 37.93 -72.52
C ILE A 91 20.90 38.45 -72.11
N ASN A 92 19.86 37.65 -72.34
CA ASN A 92 18.48 37.96 -71.95
C ASN A 92 18.25 37.97 -70.43
N ARG A 93 19.21 37.44 -69.65
CA ARG A 93 19.20 37.48 -68.17
C ARG A 93 20.08 38.60 -67.61
N GLY A 94 20.80 39.33 -68.47
CA GLY A 94 21.61 40.50 -68.11
C GLY A 94 23.12 40.34 -68.31
N CYS A 95 23.61 39.20 -68.81
CA CYS A 95 25.04 39.06 -69.12
C CYS A 95 25.40 39.88 -70.37
N GLN A 96 26.28 40.87 -70.24
CA GLN A 96 26.69 41.72 -71.35
C GLN A 96 28.03 41.31 -71.97
N ASP A 97 28.60 40.19 -71.52
CA ASP A 97 29.93 39.77 -71.95
C ASP A 97 29.92 39.28 -73.40
N ILE A 98 30.83 39.86 -74.18
CA ILE A 98 31.19 39.43 -75.53
C ILE A 98 32.57 38.82 -75.43
N LEU A 99 32.70 37.57 -75.86
CA LEU A 99 33.93 36.81 -75.72
C LEU A 99 34.21 36.00 -76.98
N GLN A 100 35.48 35.67 -77.17
CA GLN A 100 35.88 34.74 -78.22
C GLN A 100 35.26 33.36 -77.94
N LEU A 101 34.78 32.71 -78.98
CA LEU A 101 34.07 31.42 -78.91
C LEU A 101 34.84 30.36 -78.12
N GLN A 102 36.18 30.33 -78.20
CA GLN A 102 37.03 29.41 -77.43
C GLN A 102 36.90 29.54 -75.89
N HIS A 103 36.52 30.71 -75.38
CA HIS A 103 36.35 30.95 -73.94
C HIS A 103 34.90 30.83 -73.48
N LEU A 104 33.96 30.58 -74.41
CA LEU A 104 32.53 30.61 -74.12
C LEU A 104 32.11 29.59 -73.09
N ASP A 105 32.52 28.33 -73.26
CA ASP A 105 32.10 27.24 -72.36
C ASP A 105 32.61 27.47 -70.93
N ASN A 106 33.82 28.02 -70.78
CA ASN A 106 34.37 28.38 -69.47
C ASN A 106 33.58 29.51 -68.80
N HIS A 107 33.21 30.53 -69.57
CA HIS A 107 32.40 31.63 -69.06
C HIS A 107 30.99 31.15 -68.68
N GLU A 108 30.31 30.41 -69.55
CA GLU A 108 28.93 29.92 -69.31
C GLU A 108 28.87 29.03 -68.05
N ALA A 109 29.93 28.26 -67.76
CA ALA A 109 30.04 27.47 -66.53
C ALA A 109 30.11 28.30 -65.24
N THR A 110 30.67 29.51 -65.30
CA THR A 110 30.84 30.41 -64.13
C THR A 110 30.02 31.69 -64.21
N CYS A 111 29.13 31.82 -65.20
CA CYS A 111 28.40 33.05 -65.44
C CYS A 111 27.48 33.36 -64.26
N GLY A 112 27.63 34.55 -63.67
CA GLY A 112 26.77 34.98 -62.56
C GLY A 112 25.28 35.10 -62.91
N PHE A 113 24.93 35.05 -64.19
CA PHE A 113 23.56 35.13 -64.70
C PHE A 113 22.93 33.76 -65.00
N THR A 114 23.67 32.68 -64.78
CA THR A 114 23.15 31.32 -64.86
C THR A 114 21.94 31.17 -63.92
N PRO A 115 20.81 30.60 -64.37
CA PRO A 115 19.63 30.41 -63.53
C PRO A 115 19.91 29.47 -62.34
N ALA A 116 19.51 29.89 -61.14
CA ALA A 116 19.63 29.12 -59.91
C ALA A 116 18.34 29.21 -59.08
N VAL A 117 17.97 28.12 -58.40
CA VAL A 117 16.73 28.03 -57.63
C VAL A 117 17.02 28.25 -56.14
N CYS A 118 16.18 29.04 -55.47
CA CYS A 118 16.26 29.30 -54.04
C CYS A 118 16.14 28.01 -53.20
N SER A 119 17.06 27.84 -52.25
CA SER A 119 17.15 26.67 -51.36
C SER A 119 16.19 26.72 -50.17
N ASN A 120 15.56 27.87 -49.90
CA ASN A 120 14.58 28.01 -48.81
C ASN A 120 13.29 27.23 -49.14
N GLN A 121 12.89 26.33 -48.23
CA GLN A 121 11.70 25.50 -48.38
C GLN A 121 10.44 26.36 -48.59
N GLY A 122 9.76 26.14 -49.72
CA GLY A 122 8.52 26.83 -50.07
C GLY A 122 8.69 28.04 -50.99
N CYS A 123 9.92 28.50 -51.27
CA CYS A 123 10.13 29.67 -52.13
C CYS A 123 10.01 29.36 -53.63
N GLY A 124 10.79 28.41 -54.15
CA GLY A 124 10.76 28.01 -55.57
C GLY A 124 11.20 29.08 -56.59
N ALA A 125 11.68 30.25 -56.16
CA ALA A 125 12.11 31.32 -57.05
C ALA A 125 13.37 30.94 -57.85
N THR A 126 13.38 31.27 -59.15
CA THR A 126 14.56 31.12 -60.04
C THR A 126 15.22 32.48 -60.27
N LEU A 127 16.45 32.63 -59.79
CA LEU A 127 17.22 33.88 -59.78
C LEU A 127 18.53 33.70 -60.55
N ASN A 128 19.29 34.79 -60.72
CA ASN A 128 20.65 34.71 -61.23
C ASN A 128 21.58 34.19 -60.12
N GLN A 129 22.53 33.32 -60.46
CA GLN A 129 23.50 32.72 -59.53
C GLN A 129 24.15 33.76 -58.60
N ARG A 130 24.49 34.95 -59.12
CA ARG A 130 25.11 36.04 -58.35
C ARG A 130 24.20 36.65 -57.28
N ASP A 131 22.89 36.60 -57.48
CA ASP A 131 21.88 37.24 -56.62
C ASP A 131 21.27 36.25 -55.61
N LEU A 132 21.56 34.96 -55.76
CA LEU A 132 20.97 33.87 -54.99
C LEU A 132 21.24 33.99 -53.49
N ILE A 133 22.50 34.24 -53.11
CA ILE A 133 22.90 34.32 -51.69
C ILE A 133 22.18 35.47 -51.00
N HIS A 134 22.17 36.66 -51.62
CA HIS A 134 21.50 37.83 -51.07
C HIS A 134 19.99 37.63 -50.95
N HIS A 135 19.38 36.95 -51.94
CA HIS A 135 17.98 36.57 -51.82
C HIS A 135 17.74 35.62 -50.64
N GLU A 136 18.49 34.52 -50.54
CA GLU A 136 18.29 33.51 -49.49
C GLU A 136 18.48 34.08 -48.07
N SER A 137 19.39 35.03 -47.89
CA SER A 137 19.73 35.60 -46.59
C SER A 137 18.91 36.84 -46.22
N GLU A 138 18.67 37.77 -47.15
CA GLU A 138 18.17 39.12 -46.85
C GLU A 138 16.83 39.47 -47.49
N ILE A 139 16.32 38.69 -48.44
CA ILE A 139 15.08 39.05 -49.17
C ILE A 139 13.99 37.98 -49.04
N CYS A 140 14.36 36.69 -49.06
CA CYS A 140 13.42 35.59 -49.12
C CYS A 140 12.46 35.60 -47.91
N GLU A 141 11.16 35.69 -48.18
CA GLU A 141 10.10 35.66 -47.14
C GLU A 141 10.06 34.32 -46.40
N PHE A 142 10.58 33.26 -47.01
CA PHE A 142 10.69 31.92 -46.44
C PHE A 142 12.02 31.69 -45.69
N ARG A 143 12.83 32.74 -45.47
CA ARG A 143 14.07 32.64 -44.70
C ARG A 143 13.79 32.36 -43.23
N LYS A 144 14.61 31.52 -42.60
CA LYS A 144 14.52 31.24 -41.16
C LYS A 144 15.25 32.31 -40.36
N LEU A 145 14.52 33.16 -39.65
CA LEU A 145 15.08 34.14 -38.71
C LEU A 145 15.42 33.47 -37.37
N LYS A 146 16.66 33.59 -36.90
CA LYS A 146 17.02 33.25 -35.51
C LYS A 146 16.65 34.41 -34.60
N CYS A 147 15.65 34.21 -33.74
CA CYS A 147 15.20 35.21 -32.80
C CYS A 147 15.99 35.13 -31.48
N HIS A 148 16.29 36.28 -30.87
CA HIS A 148 17.17 36.38 -29.68
C HIS A 148 16.40 36.33 -28.34
N SER A 149 15.07 36.42 -28.35
CA SER A 149 14.22 36.53 -27.15
C SER A 149 13.14 35.43 -27.03
N CYS A 150 13.13 34.47 -27.94
CA CYS A 150 12.15 33.38 -27.98
C CYS A 150 12.43 32.30 -26.92
N GLY A 151 13.59 32.33 -26.23
CA GLY A 151 13.89 31.41 -25.14
C GLY A 151 13.00 31.59 -23.90
N GLU A 152 12.52 32.80 -23.62
CA GLU A 152 11.57 33.05 -22.53
C GLU A 152 10.13 32.74 -22.94
N MET A 153 9.72 33.14 -24.16
CA MET A 153 8.39 32.82 -24.67
C MET A 153 8.16 31.32 -24.89
N THR A 154 9.19 30.57 -25.28
CA THR A 154 9.09 29.11 -25.42
C THR A 154 9.02 28.41 -24.07
N LYS A 155 9.68 28.94 -23.03
CA LYS A 155 9.52 28.45 -21.65
C LYS A 155 8.12 28.70 -21.13
N THR A 156 7.55 29.90 -21.34
CA THR A 156 6.19 30.23 -20.90
C THR A 156 5.14 29.45 -21.69
N LEU A 157 5.32 29.24 -23.00
CA LEU A 157 4.48 28.36 -23.81
C LEU A 157 4.58 26.90 -23.35
N ALA A 158 5.78 26.37 -23.07
CA ALA A 158 5.95 25.01 -22.53
C ALA A 158 5.37 24.87 -21.12
N GLU A 159 5.42 25.91 -20.28
CA GLU A 159 4.73 25.95 -18.99
C GLU A 159 3.21 26.02 -19.16
N MET A 160 2.71 26.77 -20.13
CA MET A 160 1.29 26.81 -20.48
C MET A 160 0.80 25.46 -21.00
N GLU A 161 1.56 24.79 -21.87
CA GLU A 161 1.25 23.43 -22.34
C GLU A 161 1.25 22.42 -21.20
N LYS A 162 2.24 22.49 -20.29
CA LYS A 162 2.23 21.67 -19.07
C LYS A 162 1.03 21.98 -18.18
N ARG A 163 0.63 23.25 -18.05
CA ARG A 163 -0.57 23.64 -17.29
C ARG A 163 -1.84 23.16 -17.97
N MET A 164 -1.96 23.26 -19.29
CA MET A 164 -3.10 22.74 -20.06
C MET A 164 -3.19 21.21 -19.92
N ALA A 165 -2.08 20.48 -20.08
CA ALA A 165 -2.05 19.04 -19.85
C ALA A 165 -2.37 18.66 -18.39
N ASN A 166 -2.01 19.52 -17.42
CA ASN A 166 -2.37 19.32 -16.02
C ASN A 166 -3.85 19.62 -15.76
N VAL A 167 -4.43 20.61 -16.44
CA VAL A 167 -5.86 20.92 -16.40
C VAL A 167 -6.67 19.80 -17.05
N GLU A 168 -6.22 19.24 -18.18
CA GLU A 168 -6.84 18.09 -18.83
C GLU A 168 -6.79 16.84 -17.93
N ARG A 169 -5.64 16.55 -17.31
CA ARG A 169 -5.54 15.47 -16.30
C ARG A 169 -6.45 15.74 -15.09
N ASN A 170 -6.50 16.98 -14.60
CA ASN A 170 -7.36 17.35 -13.50
C ASN A 170 -8.85 17.21 -13.87
N MET A 171 -9.25 17.60 -15.08
CA MET A 171 -10.60 17.41 -15.62
C MET A 171 -10.93 15.93 -15.78
N ALA A 172 -9.99 15.09 -16.23
CA ALA A 172 -10.18 13.63 -16.29
C ALA A 172 -10.38 13.03 -14.89
N THR A 173 -9.53 13.36 -13.91
CA THR A 173 -9.74 12.92 -12.51
C THR A 173 -11.01 13.51 -11.90
N ASN A 174 -11.44 14.70 -12.30
CA ASN A 174 -12.69 15.28 -11.84
C ASN A 174 -13.89 14.60 -12.49
N MET A 175 -13.81 14.14 -13.74
CA MET A 175 -14.83 13.28 -14.36
C MET A 175 -14.92 11.92 -13.66
N GLU A 176 -13.80 11.31 -13.28
CA GLU A 176 -13.80 10.08 -12.46
C GLU A 176 -14.44 10.32 -11.07
N LYS A 177 -14.08 11.43 -10.42
CA LYS A 177 -14.71 11.86 -9.15
C LYS A 177 -16.20 12.19 -9.32
N MET A 178 -16.62 12.71 -10.47
CA MET A 178 -18.03 12.95 -10.78
C MET A 178 -18.79 11.63 -10.99
N GLY A 179 -18.14 10.62 -11.58
CA GLY A 179 -18.61 9.23 -11.57
C GLY A 179 -18.79 8.70 -10.14
N ALA A 180 -17.86 9.03 -9.24
CA ALA A 180 -17.98 8.70 -7.80
C ALA A 180 -19.19 9.40 -7.15
N VAL A 181 -19.50 10.65 -7.52
CA VAL A 181 -20.70 11.38 -7.07
C VAL A 181 -21.99 10.70 -7.55
N VAL A 182 -22.04 10.21 -8.80
CA VAL A 182 -23.19 9.45 -9.32
C VAL A 182 -23.37 8.13 -8.55
N THR A 183 -22.29 7.39 -8.26
CA THR A 183 -22.37 6.21 -7.38
C THR A 183 -22.78 6.55 -5.95
N MET A 184 -22.38 7.72 -5.43
CA MET A 184 -22.76 8.18 -4.10
C MET A 184 -24.24 8.55 -4.04
N GLU A 185 -24.80 9.09 -5.14
CA GLU A 185 -26.24 9.35 -5.27
C GLU A 185 -27.05 8.05 -5.35
N ILE A 186 -26.56 7.04 -6.08
CA ILE A 186 -27.13 5.68 -6.08
C ILE A 186 -27.06 5.07 -4.67
N HIS A 187 -25.93 5.24 -3.98
CA HIS A 187 -25.76 4.75 -2.61
C HIS A 187 -26.69 5.46 -1.63
N MET A 188 -26.91 6.77 -1.76
CA MET A 188 -27.88 7.52 -0.96
C MET A 188 -29.31 7.04 -1.21
N LYS A 189 -29.70 6.80 -2.47
CA LYS A 189 -31.03 6.22 -2.79
C LYS A 189 -31.20 4.83 -2.18
N ASN A 190 -30.19 3.97 -2.31
CA ASN A 190 -30.21 2.63 -1.69
C ASN A 190 -30.27 2.70 -0.16
N MET A 191 -29.58 3.67 0.45
CA MET A 191 -29.63 3.91 1.90
C MET A 191 -31.00 4.41 2.35
N GLN A 192 -31.63 5.32 1.60
CA GLN A 192 -33.00 5.77 1.87
C GLN A 192 -34.01 4.61 1.77
N THR A 193 -33.89 3.74 0.76
CA THR A 193 -34.75 2.55 0.64
C THR A 193 -34.53 1.58 1.80
N SER A 194 -33.27 1.31 2.17
CA SER A 194 -32.94 0.45 3.31
C SER A 194 -33.45 1.03 4.64
N MET A 195 -33.36 2.35 4.84
CA MET A 195 -33.91 3.02 6.01
C MET A 195 -35.44 2.92 6.07
N ALA A 196 -36.13 3.06 4.94
CA ALA A 196 -37.58 2.87 4.87
C ALA A 196 -37.99 1.43 5.21
N THR A 197 -37.26 0.42 4.69
CA THR A 197 -37.50 -0.98 5.03
C THR A 197 -37.22 -1.27 6.50
N ASN A 198 -36.16 -0.72 7.06
CA ASN A 198 -35.83 -0.88 8.48
C ASN A 198 -36.87 -0.21 9.39
N ALA A 199 -37.41 0.96 9.01
CA ALA A 199 -38.50 1.61 9.73
C ALA A 199 -39.77 0.74 9.76
N ALA A 200 -40.18 0.19 8.61
CA ALA A 200 -41.33 -0.71 8.53
C ALA A 200 -41.12 -2.01 9.37
N ASN A 201 -39.91 -2.56 9.34
CA ASN A 201 -39.55 -3.71 10.17
C ASN A 201 -39.56 -3.36 11.66
N MET A 202 -39.15 -2.14 12.04
CA MET A 202 -39.17 -1.66 13.41
C MET A 202 -40.59 -1.48 13.94
N GLU A 203 -41.50 -0.91 13.14
CA GLU A 203 -42.92 -0.79 13.47
C GLU A 203 -43.56 -2.18 13.68
N THR A 204 -43.25 -3.14 12.81
CA THR A 204 -43.72 -4.53 12.95
C THR A 204 -43.19 -5.18 14.24
N ARG A 205 -41.93 -4.93 14.60
CA ARG A 205 -41.33 -5.44 15.85
C ARG A 205 -41.95 -4.78 17.09
N LEU A 206 -42.23 -3.47 17.05
CA LEU A 206 -42.91 -2.76 18.13
C LEU A 206 -44.32 -3.33 18.36
N ALA A 207 -45.09 -3.54 17.30
CA ALA A 207 -46.42 -4.17 17.39
C ALA A 207 -46.36 -5.59 17.99
N ASN A 208 -45.33 -6.38 17.63
CA ASN A 208 -45.12 -7.70 18.24
C ASN A 208 -44.72 -7.63 19.72
N VAL A 209 -43.92 -6.64 20.12
CA VAL A 209 -43.58 -6.41 21.53
C VAL A 209 -44.81 -6.03 22.34
N GLU A 210 -45.66 -5.14 21.84
CA GLU A 210 -46.92 -4.76 22.49
C GLU A 210 -47.84 -5.97 22.69
N LYS A 211 -47.98 -6.82 21.66
CA LYS A 211 -48.76 -8.06 21.73
C LYS A 211 -48.21 -9.06 22.76
N ASN A 212 -46.89 -9.21 22.81
CA ASN A 212 -46.21 -10.08 23.78
C ASN A 212 -46.33 -9.53 25.20
N MET A 213 -46.24 -8.20 25.39
CA MET A 213 -46.47 -7.57 26.69
C MET A 213 -47.90 -7.77 27.19
N ALA A 214 -48.90 -7.63 26.31
CA ALA A 214 -50.30 -7.90 26.68
C ALA A 214 -50.52 -9.36 27.12
N THR A 215 -49.86 -10.31 26.43
CA THR A 215 -49.93 -11.74 26.76
C THR A 215 -49.23 -12.04 28.09
N ASN A 216 -48.03 -11.48 28.31
CA ASN A 216 -47.28 -11.64 29.55
C ASN A 216 -48.00 -11.01 30.74
N MET A 217 -48.67 -9.87 30.54
CA MET A 217 -49.48 -9.22 31.58
C MET A 217 -50.67 -10.12 31.98
N GLY A 218 -51.33 -10.77 31.02
CA GLY A 218 -52.38 -11.76 31.31
C GLY A 218 -51.85 -12.98 32.10
N ALA A 219 -50.66 -13.47 31.76
CA ALA A 219 -50.00 -14.53 32.52
C ALA A 219 -49.64 -14.10 33.95
N LEU A 220 -49.17 -12.86 34.15
CA LEU A 220 -48.81 -12.33 35.46
C LEU A 220 -50.03 -12.22 36.40
N VAL A 221 -51.17 -11.76 35.89
CA VAL A 221 -52.44 -11.71 36.65
C VAL A 221 -52.91 -13.13 37.01
N THR A 222 -52.71 -14.09 36.11
CA THR A 222 -53.03 -15.51 36.38
C THR A 222 -52.08 -16.11 37.43
N MET A 223 -50.81 -15.70 37.43
CA MET A 223 -49.84 -16.13 38.42
C MET A 223 -50.12 -15.51 39.80
N GLU A 224 -50.56 -14.26 39.85
CA GLU A 224 -50.96 -13.58 41.09
C GLU A 224 -52.19 -14.25 41.74
N THR A 225 -53.17 -14.68 40.94
CA THR A 225 -54.31 -15.45 41.46
C THR A 225 -53.90 -16.84 41.96
N HIS A 226 -52.94 -17.49 41.28
CA HIS A 226 -52.35 -18.75 41.77
C HIS A 226 -51.58 -18.56 43.09
N MET A 227 -50.81 -17.48 43.23
CA MET A 227 -50.11 -17.16 44.47
C MET A 227 -51.08 -16.94 45.63
N LYS A 228 -52.15 -16.16 45.43
CA LYS A 228 -53.20 -15.94 46.46
C LYS A 228 -53.89 -17.24 46.86
N ASN A 229 -54.14 -18.14 45.92
CA ASN A 229 -54.69 -19.47 46.21
C ASN A 229 -53.70 -20.36 46.97
N MET A 230 -52.40 -20.30 46.63
CA MET A 230 -51.37 -21.01 47.39
C MET A 230 -51.22 -20.48 48.80
N GLU A 231 -51.22 -19.17 49.01
CA GLU A 231 -51.18 -18.53 50.34
C GLU A 231 -52.35 -18.99 51.22
N LYS A 232 -53.55 -19.07 50.64
CA LYS A 232 -54.74 -19.62 51.31
C LYS A 232 -54.56 -21.10 51.68
N ASN A 233 -54.01 -21.91 50.78
CA ASN A 233 -53.76 -23.33 51.02
C ASN A 233 -52.66 -23.55 52.07
N THR A 234 -51.62 -22.71 52.12
CA THR A 234 -50.59 -22.77 53.16
C THR A 234 -51.16 -22.40 54.52
N ALA A 235 -52.01 -21.37 54.62
CA ALA A 235 -52.69 -21.03 55.87
C ALA A 235 -53.61 -22.17 56.38
N ASP A 236 -54.33 -22.82 55.46
CA ASP A 236 -55.16 -23.99 55.77
C ASP A 236 -54.32 -25.19 56.26
N MET A 237 -53.14 -25.41 55.66
CA MET A 237 -52.19 -26.44 56.09
C MET A 237 -51.57 -26.11 57.45
N GLU A 238 -51.21 -24.87 57.72
CA GLU A 238 -50.71 -24.42 59.03
C GLU A 238 -51.76 -24.66 60.13
N GLY A 239 -53.04 -24.37 59.86
CA GLY A 239 -54.13 -24.67 60.79
C GLY A 239 -54.28 -26.16 61.08
N LYS A 240 -54.15 -27.03 60.06
CA LYS A 240 -54.15 -28.49 60.24
C LYS A 240 -52.91 -28.98 60.98
N LEU A 241 -51.75 -28.41 60.69
CA LEU A 241 -50.49 -28.76 61.35
C LEU A 241 -50.55 -28.40 62.85
N GLU A 242 -51.13 -27.25 63.21
CA GLU A 242 -51.30 -26.85 64.60
C GLU A 242 -52.27 -27.77 65.35
N ALA A 243 -53.34 -28.22 64.68
CA ALA A 243 -54.25 -29.23 65.25
C ALA A 243 -53.54 -30.56 65.53
N VAL A 244 -52.75 -31.06 64.57
CA VAL A 244 -51.93 -32.27 64.75
C VAL A 244 -50.87 -32.06 65.84
N ASN A 245 -50.25 -30.89 65.92
CA ASN A 245 -49.24 -30.57 66.93
C ASN A 245 -49.84 -30.52 68.34
N ASN A 246 -51.09 -30.08 68.47
CA ASN A 246 -51.84 -30.13 69.73
C ASN A 246 -52.18 -31.58 70.13
N GLU A 247 -52.56 -32.44 69.19
CA GLU A 247 -52.77 -33.87 69.44
C GLU A 247 -51.47 -34.59 69.85
N VAL A 248 -50.37 -34.32 69.14
CA VAL A 248 -49.03 -34.84 69.47
C VAL A 248 -48.57 -34.36 70.85
N ARG A 249 -48.89 -33.12 71.23
CA ARG A 249 -48.61 -32.61 72.58
C ARG A 249 -49.44 -33.35 73.63
N GLY A 250 -50.72 -33.60 73.36
CA GLY A 250 -51.58 -34.44 74.19
C GLY A 250 -50.98 -35.83 74.43
N LEU A 251 -50.65 -36.55 73.35
CA LEU A 251 -49.97 -37.84 73.39
C LEU A 251 -48.63 -37.79 74.13
N LYS A 252 -47.85 -36.72 73.97
CA LYS A 252 -46.57 -36.51 74.67
C LYS A 252 -46.76 -36.39 76.18
N THR A 253 -47.83 -35.74 76.64
CA THR A 253 -48.15 -35.65 78.08
C THR A 253 -48.48 -37.03 78.66
N THR A 254 -49.32 -37.81 77.97
CA THR A 254 -49.68 -39.18 78.37
C THR A 254 -48.47 -40.12 78.32
N LEU A 255 -47.57 -39.94 77.35
CA LEU A 255 -46.32 -40.68 77.26
C LEU A 255 -45.34 -40.29 78.37
N MET A 256 -45.25 -39.00 78.73
CA MET A 256 -44.40 -38.53 79.84
C MET A 256 -44.88 -39.01 81.21
N GLU A 257 -46.20 -39.08 81.44
CA GLU A 257 -46.79 -39.68 82.65
C GLU A 257 -46.45 -41.18 82.74
N GLY A 258 -46.44 -41.91 81.62
CA GLY A 258 -45.98 -43.31 81.57
C GLY A 258 -44.45 -43.50 81.65
N PHE A 259 -43.66 -42.47 81.34
CA PHE A 259 -42.19 -42.51 81.41
C PHE A 259 -41.64 -42.13 82.79
N ASP A 260 -42.35 -41.32 83.59
CA ASP A 260 -41.95 -41.02 84.96
C ASP A 260 -42.16 -42.21 85.92
N GLU A 261 -43.05 -43.16 85.59
CA GLU A 261 -43.14 -44.48 86.27
C GLU A 261 -41.98 -45.43 85.90
N MET A 262 -41.27 -45.16 84.79
CA MET A 262 -40.21 -46.03 84.24
C MET A 262 -38.79 -45.48 84.45
N LYS A 263 -38.66 -44.37 85.18
CA LYS A 263 -37.42 -43.61 85.40
C LYS A 263 -36.62 -44.04 86.63
N ASP A 264 -37.18 -44.89 87.49
CA ASP A 264 -36.51 -45.35 88.71
C ASP A 264 -35.52 -46.51 88.49
N VAL A 265 -35.35 -46.98 87.25
CA VAL A 265 -34.62 -48.25 86.99
C VAL A 265 -33.36 -48.11 86.14
N LEU A 266 -33.10 -47.02 85.41
CA LEU A 266 -31.95 -47.00 84.48
C LEU A 266 -31.12 -45.70 84.51
N VAL A 267 -30.48 -45.45 85.66
CA VAL A 267 -29.22 -44.67 85.68
C VAL A 267 -28.07 -45.66 85.59
N LYS A 268 -27.43 -45.77 84.41
CA LYS A 268 -26.00 -46.11 84.25
C LYS A 268 -25.56 -46.03 82.79
N THR A 269 -24.38 -45.44 82.61
CA THR A 269 -23.41 -45.57 81.49
C THR A 269 -23.50 -44.60 80.29
N GLU A 270 -22.71 -43.53 80.42
CA GLU A 270 -21.62 -43.02 79.54
C GLU A 270 -21.89 -42.78 78.03
N VAL A 271 -21.73 -41.56 77.45
CA VAL A 271 -20.60 -40.60 77.34
C VAL A 271 -19.69 -40.85 76.10
N ILE A 272 -19.90 -40.00 75.07
CA ILE A 272 -18.90 -39.29 74.20
C ILE A 272 -18.22 -40.05 73.02
N LYS A 273 -18.47 -39.67 71.75
CA LYS A 273 -17.75 -38.62 70.94
C LYS A 273 -18.04 -38.74 69.43
N GLU A 274 -18.54 -37.66 68.83
CA GLU A 274 -18.50 -37.37 67.39
C GLU A 274 -17.22 -36.61 67.02
N GLU A 275 -17.00 -36.47 65.71
CA GLU A 275 -15.97 -35.67 65.00
C GLU A 275 -14.67 -36.38 64.60
N ASN A 276 -14.75 -37.14 63.49
CA ASN A 276 -13.70 -37.14 62.48
C ASN A 276 -14.22 -37.76 61.17
N THR A 277 -14.18 -37.00 60.06
CA THR A 277 -13.67 -37.39 58.72
C THR A 277 -14.37 -36.66 57.57
N ARG A 278 -13.86 -35.49 57.17
CA ARG A 278 -13.86 -35.04 55.76
C ARG A 278 -12.64 -34.16 55.48
N LYS A 279 -11.48 -34.79 55.30
CA LYS A 279 -10.30 -34.18 54.66
C LYS A 279 -9.47 -35.26 53.96
N VAL A 280 -9.84 -35.63 52.73
CA VAL A 280 -8.91 -36.24 51.76
C VAL A 280 -9.31 -35.81 50.34
N ARG A 281 -8.84 -34.63 49.93
CA ARG A 281 -8.37 -34.27 48.57
C ARG A 281 -8.07 -32.77 48.56
N ASN A 282 -6.81 -32.44 48.83
CA ASN A 282 -6.12 -31.23 48.35
C ASN A 282 -4.72 -31.21 48.96
N ARG A 283 -3.76 -31.82 48.27
CA ARG A 283 -2.33 -31.55 48.42
C ARG A 283 -1.61 -31.84 47.10
N ALA A 284 -1.41 -30.81 46.30
CA ALA A 284 -0.25 -30.60 45.41
C ALA A 284 -0.29 -29.15 44.88
N SER A 285 0.84 -28.44 45.02
CA SER A 285 1.21 -27.05 44.67
C SER A 285 0.20 -25.91 44.91
N GLY A 286 0.46 -25.11 45.95
CA GLY A 286 -0.17 -23.81 46.15
C GLY A 286 0.73 -22.71 45.60
N ASP A 287 0.85 -22.60 44.28
CA ASP A 287 1.78 -21.67 43.64
C ASP A 287 1.37 -20.20 43.88
N LYS A 288 2.38 -19.38 44.17
CA LYS A 288 2.25 -17.95 44.49
C LYS A 288 2.20 -17.15 43.19
N GLU A 289 1.09 -17.24 42.46
CA GLU A 289 0.93 -16.48 41.22
C GLU A 289 0.85 -14.97 41.54
N ASN A 290 1.81 -14.19 41.05
CA ASN A 290 1.78 -12.72 41.11
C ASN A 290 1.74 -12.14 39.70
N ILE A 291 1.33 -10.88 39.56
CA ILE A 291 1.32 -10.19 38.26
C ILE A 291 2.39 -9.11 38.28
N VAL A 292 3.33 -9.15 37.36
CA VAL A 292 4.29 -8.06 37.15
C VAL A 292 3.83 -7.23 35.96
N VAL A 293 3.76 -5.91 36.15
CA VAL A 293 3.50 -4.94 35.08
C VAL A 293 4.70 -4.01 34.92
N ALA A 294 5.17 -3.86 33.69
CA ALA A 294 6.39 -3.13 33.37
C ALA A 294 6.14 -2.10 32.26
N GLY A 295 6.66 -0.89 32.48
CA GLY A 295 6.72 0.16 31.48
C GLY A 295 5.38 0.74 31.06
N GLY A 296 5.36 1.30 29.85
CA GLY A 296 4.25 2.07 29.32
C GLY A 296 4.69 3.46 28.90
N TYR A 297 3.79 4.19 28.24
CA TYR A 297 4.11 5.50 27.67
C TYR A 297 4.53 6.50 28.76
N LEU A 298 5.80 6.93 28.74
CA LEU A 298 6.43 7.82 29.74
C LEU A 298 6.44 7.24 31.17
N VAL A 299 6.46 5.92 31.29
CA VAL A 299 6.51 5.21 32.58
C VAL A 299 7.63 4.18 32.52
N ASP A 300 8.55 4.27 33.47
CA ASP A 300 9.64 3.33 33.72
C ASP A 300 9.34 2.38 34.90
N SER A 301 8.33 2.70 35.72
CA SER A 301 8.03 1.93 36.93
C SER A 301 7.57 0.51 36.63
N VAL A 302 8.02 -0.40 37.49
CA VAL A 302 7.69 -1.81 37.49
C VAL A 302 7.00 -2.13 38.80
N GLU A 303 5.84 -2.75 38.73
CA GLU A 303 5.01 -3.02 39.90
C GLU A 303 4.60 -4.49 39.90
N MET A 304 4.58 -5.10 41.08
CA MET A 304 4.12 -6.47 41.28
C MET A 304 2.86 -6.48 42.14
N PHE A 305 1.81 -7.08 41.60
CA PHE A 305 0.55 -7.32 42.29
C PHE A 305 0.53 -8.72 42.90
N ASN A 306 0.42 -8.78 44.22
CA ASN A 306 0.22 -10.04 44.92
C ASN A 306 -1.25 -10.45 44.82
N TRP A 307 -1.54 -11.54 44.10
CA TRP A 307 -2.91 -11.98 43.86
C TRP A 307 -3.66 -12.35 45.14
N ARG A 308 -2.98 -12.99 46.10
CA ARG A 308 -3.61 -13.44 47.35
C ARG A 308 -3.83 -12.29 48.32
N GLN A 309 -2.84 -11.42 48.47
CA GLN A 309 -2.90 -10.29 49.40
C GLN A 309 -3.65 -9.08 48.83
N ARG A 310 -3.85 -9.03 47.51
CA ARG A 310 -4.45 -7.88 46.81
C ARG A 310 -3.67 -6.59 47.05
N THR A 311 -2.34 -6.68 47.03
CA THR A 311 -1.46 -5.54 47.31
C THR A 311 -0.47 -5.34 46.17
N TRP A 312 -0.16 -4.07 45.91
CA TRP A 312 0.89 -3.67 45.00
C TRP A 312 2.20 -3.45 45.75
N SER A 313 3.29 -3.89 45.16
CA SER A 313 4.65 -3.65 45.64
C SER A 313 5.50 -3.10 44.48
N PRO A 314 6.31 -2.06 44.71
CA PRO A 314 7.23 -1.57 43.69
C PRO A 314 8.37 -2.56 43.50
N LEU A 315 8.76 -2.77 42.24
CA LEU A 315 10.02 -3.44 41.87
C LEU A 315 11.02 -2.41 41.33
N GLN A 316 12.23 -2.85 41.00
CA GLN A 316 13.22 -1.97 40.36
C GLN A 316 12.67 -1.44 39.03
N SER A 317 12.63 -0.11 38.87
CA SER A 317 12.24 0.54 37.62
C SER A 317 13.11 0.07 36.45
N LEU A 318 12.52 0.10 35.25
CA LEU A 318 13.25 -0.14 34.00
C LEU A 318 14.44 0.82 33.90
N PRO A 319 15.58 0.40 33.32
CA PRO A 319 16.73 1.30 33.11
C PRO A 319 16.38 2.54 32.26
N LYS A 320 15.35 2.41 31.42
CA LYS A 320 14.79 3.47 30.59
C LYS A 320 13.30 3.20 30.38
N GLU A 321 12.48 4.25 30.30
CA GLU A 321 11.06 4.12 29.97
C GLU A 321 10.89 3.48 28.58
N ARG A 322 10.01 2.47 28.49
CA ARG A 322 9.73 1.74 27.24
C ARG A 322 8.23 1.51 27.12
N PHE A 323 7.68 1.72 25.93
CA PHE A 323 6.28 1.45 25.62
C PHE A 323 6.11 0.69 24.31
N GLY A 324 5.00 -0.03 24.18
CA GLY A 324 4.78 -0.92 23.03
C GLY A 324 5.77 -2.08 22.99
N ALA A 325 6.35 -2.39 24.14
CA ALA A 325 7.17 -3.58 24.36
C ALA A 325 6.25 -4.76 24.71
N THR A 326 6.77 -5.97 24.55
CA THR A 326 6.14 -7.20 25.05
C THR A 326 6.95 -7.73 26.22
N SER A 327 6.36 -8.63 27.01
CA SER A 327 7.06 -9.25 28.13
C SER A 327 6.70 -10.73 28.25
N PHE A 328 7.67 -11.53 28.67
CA PHE A 328 7.49 -12.96 28.93
C PHE A 328 8.33 -13.40 30.13
N VAL A 329 8.00 -14.55 30.71
CA VAL A 329 8.79 -15.17 31.78
C VAL A 329 9.60 -16.30 31.20
N TYR A 330 10.90 -16.31 31.47
CA TYR A 330 11.80 -17.38 31.02
C TYR A 330 12.97 -17.53 31.99
N ASN A 331 13.29 -18.77 32.35
CA ASN A 331 14.36 -19.09 33.31
C ASN A 331 14.34 -18.21 34.56
N ASN A 332 13.17 -18.05 35.18
CA ASN A 332 12.97 -17.25 36.40
C ASN A 332 13.25 -15.74 36.25
N HIS A 333 13.22 -15.23 35.02
CA HIS A 333 13.34 -13.81 34.74
C HIS A 333 12.10 -13.29 34.03
N VAL A 334 11.65 -12.10 34.44
CA VAL A 334 10.72 -11.29 33.63
C VAL A 334 11.57 -10.57 32.58
N THR A 335 11.31 -10.87 31.31
CA THR A 335 12.03 -10.28 30.19
C THR A 335 11.13 -9.32 29.44
N VAL A 336 11.61 -8.10 29.17
CA VAL A 336 10.92 -7.06 28.40
C VAL A 336 11.63 -6.89 27.06
N VAL A 337 10.88 -7.03 25.97
CA VAL A 337 11.39 -7.17 24.61
C VAL A 337 11.03 -5.97 23.75
N GLY A 338 12.04 -5.33 23.16
CA GLY A 338 11.87 -4.21 22.24
C GLY A 338 11.03 -3.05 22.79
N GLY A 339 10.22 -2.44 21.94
CA GLY A 339 9.41 -1.27 22.27
C GLY A 339 10.07 0.04 21.82
N CYS A 340 9.56 1.15 22.36
CA CYS A 340 10.04 2.49 22.05
C CYS A 340 10.44 3.23 23.33
N CYS A 341 11.64 3.80 23.30
CA CYS A 341 12.19 4.73 24.29
C CYS A 341 12.36 6.11 23.63
N SER A 342 13.59 6.62 23.52
CA SER A 342 13.96 7.74 22.62
C SER A 342 13.92 7.39 21.12
N GLY A 343 13.54 6.14 20.82
CA GLY A 343 13.48 5.51 19.52
C GLY A 343 13.10 4.05 19.71
N ARG A 344 12.82 3.34 18.61
CA ARG A 344 12.56 1.90 18.67
C ARG A 344 13.85 1.19 19.04
N VAL A 345 13.74 0.09 19.76
CA VAL A 345 14.89 -0.67 20.24
C VAL A 345 14.71 -2.16 19.93
N ASP A 346 15.83 -2.85 19.81
CA ASP A 346 15.95 -4.28 19.48
C ASP A 346 16.44 -5.12 20.67
N ASP A 347 16.76 -4.48 21.79
CA ASP A 347 17.28 -5.12 22.99
C ASP A 347 16.16 -5.78 23.82
N MET A 348 16.59 -6.79 24.58
CA MET A 348 15.79 -7.43 25.60
C MET A 348 16.48 -7.24 26.94
N ILE A 349 15.74 -6.80 27.94
CA ILE A 349 16.24 -6.62 29.31
C ILE A 349 15.47 -7.55 30.23
N ARG A 350 16.15 -8.11 31.22
CA ARG A 350 15.59 -9.13 32.10
C ARG A 350 15.80 -8.79 33.57
N LEU A 351 14.77 -9.01 34.37
CA LEU A 351 14.76 -8.82 35.81
C LEU A 351 14.58 -10.18 36.49
N ASN A 352 15.50 -10.54 37.38
CA ASN A 352 15.38 -11.75 38.19
C ASN A 352 14.30 -11.55 39.27
N ILE A 353 13.29 -12.43 39.27
CA ILE A 353 12.14 -12.38 40.19
C ILE A 353 12.26 -13.34 41.38
N ASN A 354 13.36 -14.10 41.47
CA ASN A 354 13.65 -15.05 42.54
C ASN A 354 15.11 -14.91 43.01
N PRO A 355 15.44 -13.84 43.76
CA PRO A 355 16.72 -13.80 44.45
C PRO A 355 16.66 -14.84 45.57
N LYS A 356 17.28 -16.01 45.36
CA LYS A 356 17.75 -16.80 46.50
C LYS A 356 18.65 -15.84 47.28
N SER A 357 18.20 -15.51 48.49
CA SER A 357 18.82 -14.60 49.47
C SER A 357 20.25 -14.16 49.10
N ASP A 358 20.42 -12.84 48.89
CA ASP A 358 21.68 -12.08 48.79
C ASP A 358 22.10 -11.53 47.40
N LEU A 359 21.26 -11.66 46.37
CA LEU A 359 21.42 -10.90 45.12
C LEU A 359 20.32 -9.84 45.00
N SER A 360 20.71 -8.58 44.89
CA SER A 360 19.81 -7.47 44.59
C SER A 360 19.12 -7.68 43.23
N MET A 361 17.80 -7.45 43.19
CA MET A 361 17.03 -7.49 41.95
C MET A 361 17.53 -6.39 41.02
N HIS A 362 18.29 -6.79 39.98
CA HIS A 362 18.84 -5.88 39.00
C HIS A 362 18.42 -6.26 37.58
N TRP A 363 18.07 -5.24 36.79
CA TRP A 363 17.96 -5.37 35.36
C TRP A 363 19.32 -5.72 34.76
N SER A 364 19.32 -6.70 33.86
CA SER A 364 20.48 -7.08 33.07
C SER A 364 20.08 -7.20 31.60
N ASP A 365 21.06 -7.01 30.71
CA ASP A 365 20.84 -7.23 29.30
C ASP A 365 20.71 -8.73 29.01
N CYS A 366 19.79 -9.07 28.10
CA CYS A 366 19.79 -10.35 27.44
C CYS A 366 20.82 -10.31 26.31
N PRO A 367 21.66 -11.36 26.12
CA PRO A 367 22.61 -11.40 25.00
C PRO A 367 21.91 -11.44 23.63
N VAL A 368 20.63 -11.77 23.60
CA VAL A 368 19.84 -11.90 22.37
C VAL A 368 19.17 -10.58 22.02
N LYS A 369 19.18 -10.24 20.73
CA LYS A 369 18.47 -9.08 20.18
C LYS A 369 17.39 -9.52 19.20
N LEU A 370 16.41 -8.66 19.03
CA LEU A 370 15.43 -8.76 17.96
C LEU A 370 16.11 -8.57 16.58
N PRO A 371 15.51 -9.12 15.51
CA PRO A 371 16.02 -8.95 14.13
C PRO A 371 15.98 -7.50 13.65
N ALA A 372 15.15 -6.68 14.27
CA ALA A 372 15.03 -5.25 14.00
C ALA A 372 14.59 -4.51 15.25
N LYS A 373 14.82 -3.20 15.26
CA LYS A 373 14.27 -2.29 16.27
C LYS A 373 12.77 -2.19 16.08
N LEU A 374 11.97 -2.73 17.02
CA LEU A 374 10.53 -2.92 16.83
C LEU A 374 9.74 -2.44 18.04
N ALA A 375 8.63 -1.74 17.80
CA ALA A 375 7.60 -1.44 18.79
C ALA A 375 6.23 -1.95 18.32
N TYR A 376 5.31 -2.14 19.26
CA TYR A 376 3.93 -2.60 18.99
C TYR A 376 3.85 -3.98 18.29
N HIS A 377 4.90 -4.78 18.41
CA HIS A 377 4.93 -6.18 17.98
C HIS A 377 4.21 -7.05 19.02
N SER A 378 3.93 -8.29 18.67
CA SER A 378 3.51 -9.31 19.64
C SER A 378 4.58 -10.39 19.75
N SER A 379 4.69 -11.03 20.91
CA SER A 379 5.65 -12.11 21.12
C SER A 379 5.11 -13.19 22.04
N VAL A 380 5.43 -14.45 21.74
CA VAL A 380 5.10 -15.60 22.58
C VAL A 380 6.28 -16.58 22.63
N LEU A 381 6.40 -17.32 23.74
CA LEU A 381 7.45 -18.32 23.92
C LEU A 381 7.01 -19.67 23.33
N TYR A 382 7.86 -20.31 22.52
CA TYR A 382 7.65 -21.63 21.93
C TYR A 382 8.97 -22.42 21.95
N ASN A 383 9.05 -23.52 22.70
CA ASN A 383 10.22 -24.42 22.76
C ASN A 383 11.59 -23.70 22.89
N ASP A 384 11.78 -22.85 23.91
CA ASP A 384 13.00 -22.03 24.11
C ASP A 384 13.28 -20.97 23.02
N HIS A 385 12.35 -20.77 22.10
CA HIS A 385 12.39 -19.72 21.10
C HIS A 385 11.32 -18.67 21.40
N LEU A 386 11.66 -17.42 21.14
CA LEU A 386 10.71 -16.32 21.14
C LEU A 386 10.18 -16.14 19.72
N MET A 387 8.88 -16.36 19.54
CA MET A 387 8.17 -16.06 18.31
C MET A 387 7.78 -14.59 18.36
N VAL A 388 8.20 -13.80 17.36
CA VAL A 388 7.94 -12.37 17.26
C VAL A 388 7.16 -12.10 15.97
N THR A 389 6.01 -11.46 16.09
CA THR A 389 5.11 -11.21 14.94
C THR A 389 4.90 -9.72 14.75
N GLY A 390 5.09 -9.26 13.51
CA GLY A 390 4.80 -7.90 13.06
C GLY A 390 5.50 -6.79 13.85
N GLY A 391 4.77 -5.71 14.13
CA GLY A 391 5.25 -4.51 14.80
C GLY A 391 5.63 -3.39 13.83
N TYR A 392 6.17 -2.30 14.36
CA TYR A 392 6.53 -1.10 13.62
C TYR A 392 7.98 -0.74 13.88
N ASN A 393 8.76 -0.60 12.80
CA ASN A 393 10.21 -0.49 12.90
C ASN A 393 10.76 0.95 12.91
N GLY A 394 9.96 1.95 12.55
CA GLY A 394 10.57 3.19 12.07
C GLY A 394 9.81 3.80 10.92
N ASN A 395 9.66 2.95 9.91
CA ASN A 395 9.33 3.32 8.55
C ASN A 395 8.04 2.62 8.13
N ALA A 396 7.95 1.32 8.39
CA ALA A 396 6.83 0.48 7.96
C ALA A 396 6.36 -0.44 9.09
N VAL A 397 5.09 -0.84 8.98
CA VAL A 397 4.53 -1.95 9.76
C VAL A 397 5.01 -3.25 9.12
N SER A 398 5.44 -4.20 9.93
CA SER A 398 6.03 -5.47 9.52
C SER A 398 4.96 -6.55 9.39
N ASP A 399 5.09 -7.39 8.38
CA ASP A 399 4.39 -8.66 8.20
C ASP A 399 5.22 -9.87 8.66
N CYS A 400 6.49 -9.66 9.02
CA CYS A 400 7.42 -10.74 9.29
C CYS A 400 7.07 -11.49 10.58
N ILE A 401 7.37 -12.79 10.57
CA ILE A 401 7.37 -13.67 11.73
C ILE A 401 8.80 -14.14 11.94
N HIS A 402 9.31 -13.98 13.15
CA HIS A 402 10.67 -14.37 13.50
C HIS A 402 10.68 -15.36 14.65
N GLU A 403 11.52 -16.37 14.53
CA GLU A 403 11.86 -17.34 15.56
C GLU A 403 13.24 -16.97 16.11
N VAL A 404 13.28 -16.52 17.37
CA VAL A 404 14.50 -16.03 18.03
C VAL A 404 14.91 -17.01 19.12
N GLN A 405 16.05 -17.68 18.95
CA GLN A 405 16.54 -18.64 19.92
C GLN A 405 17.07 -17.94 21.18
N LEU A 406 16.54 -18.29 22.35
CA LEU A 406 16.92 -17.64 23.62
C LEU A 406 18.14 -18.27 24.31
N VAL A 407 18.66 -19.35 23.73
CA VAL A 407 19.86 -20.08 24.18
C VAL A 407 20.96 -19.98 23.11
N PRO A 408 22.25 -20.11 23.49
CA PRO A 408 23.33 -20.15 22.50
C PRO A 408 23.06 -21.23 21.44
N PRO A 409 23.26 -20.95 20.14
CA PRO A 409 24.01 -19.84 19.54
C PRO A 409 23.24 -18.50 19.34
N TYR A 410 22.04 -18.33 19.88
CA TYR A 410 21.24 -17.10 19.79
C TYR A 410 20.87 -16.70 18.35
N THR A 411 20.47 -17.68 17.55
CA THR A 411 20.11 -17.44 16.14
C THR A 411 18.73 -16.81 15.99
N VAL A 412 18.56 -16.03 14.93
CA VAL A 412 17.26 -15.52 14.49
C VAL A 412 16.94 -16.11 13.12
N LYS A 413 15.77 -16.73 13.01
CA LYS A 413 15.25 -17.28 11.77
C LYS A 413 13.99 -16.51 11.37
N THR A 414 13.98 -15.97 10.16
CA THR A 414 12.77 -15.37 9.58
C THR A 414 11.94 -16.45 8.91
N LEU A 415 10.67 -16.51 9.26
CA LEU A 415 9.70 -17.46 8.74
C LEU A 415 8.84 -16.78 7.66
N SER A 416 7.94 -17.54 7.03
CA SER A 416 6.92 -16.99 6.11
C SER A 416 6.11 -15.92 6.83
N GLY A 417 5.98 -14.75 6.22
CA GLY A 417 5.24 -13.62 6.78
C GLY A 417 3.73 -13.83 6.83
N MET A 418 3.06 -12.94 7.54
CA MET A 418 1.61 -12.79 7.51
C MET A 418 1.16 -12.24 6.14
N PRO A 419 -0.07 -12.52 5.68
CA PRO A 419 -0.60 -11.96 4.43
C PRO A 419 -0.67 -10.44 4.41
N GLU A 420 -0.86 -9.83 5.58
CA GLU A 420 -0.91 -8.39 5.77
C GLU A 420 0.02 -7.98 6.92
N PRO A 421 0.72 -6.84 6.83
CA PRO A 421 1.52 -6.31 7.92
C PRO A 421 0.63 -5.95 9.11
N ARG A 422 1.13 -6.13 10.34
CA ARG A 422 0.33 -5.87 11.56
C ARG A 422 1.15 -5.23 12.67
N GLN A 423 0.56 -4.24 13.31
CA GLN A 423 1.00 -3.75 14.63
C GLN A 423 -0.18 -3.64 15.58
N ASN A 424 0.09 -3.66 16.89
CA ASN A 424 -0.93 -3.61 17.94
C ASN A 424 -1.99 -4.73 17.79
N HIS A 425 -1.58 -5.87 17.24
CA HIS A 425 -2.35 -7.12 17.16
C HIS A 425 -2.10 -8.00 18.38
N GLY A 426 -2.95 -9.00 18.58
CA GLY A 426 -2.72 -10.06 19.55
C GLY A 426 -2.08 -11.28 18.88
N THR A 427 -1.15 -11.94 19.58
CA THR A 427 -0.65 -13.27 19.22
C THR A 427 -0.68 -14.17 20.45
N GLN A 428 -1.20 -15.39 20.31
CA GLN A 428 -1.21 -16.41 21.35
C GLN A 428 -0.79 -17.76 20.77
N LEU A 429 -0.07 -18.56 21.56
CA LEU A 429 0.36 -19.89 21.15
C LEU A 429 -0.73 -20.94 21.48
N PHE A 430 -1.09 -21.74 20.49
CA PHE A 430 -1.97 -22.92 20.60
C PHE A 430 -1.23 -24.14 20.02
N ASP A 431 -0.69 -24.97 20.91
CA ASP A 431 0.16 -26.11 20.59
C ASP A 431 1.35 -25.68 19.71
N ASP A 432 1.39 -26.12 18.44
CA ASP A 432 2.42 -25.75 17.45
C ASP A 432 1.99 -24.60 16.53
N ASN A 433 0.91 -23.87 16.87
CA ASN A 433 0.35 -22.82 16.03
C ASN A 433 0.32 -21.47 16.73
N LEU A 434 0.59 -20.40 15.98
CA LEU A 434 0.36 -19.02 16.44
C LEU A 434 -1.01 -18.57 15.96
N LEU A 435 -1.88 -18.19 16.89
CA LEU A 435 -3.11 -17.49 16.57
C LEU A 435 -2.85 -15.98 16.62
N ILE A 436 -2.96 -15.32 15.48
CA ILE A 436 -2.70 -13.90 15.29
C ILE A 436 -4.00 -13.21 14.90
N LEU A 437 -4.44 -12.18 15.63
CA LEU A 437 -5.72 -11.53 15.36
C LEU A 437 -5.73 -10.04 15.57
N GLY A 438 -6.61 -9.39 14.80
CA GLY A 438 -6.81 -7.95 14.79
C GLY A 438 -5.54 -7.18 14.47
N GLY A 439 -5.38 -6.02 15.11
CA GLY A 439 -4.32 -5.06 14.84
C GLY A 439 -4.67 -4.14 13.69
N ARG A 440 -3.64 -3.53 13.10
CA ARG A 440 -3.78 -2.57 11.99
C ARG A 440 -2.58 -2.64 11.06
N THR A 441 -2.79 -2.33 9.78
CA THR A 441 -1.79 -2.48 8.72
C THR A 441 -0.84 -1.30 8.56
N THR A 442 -1.21 -0.14 9.10
CA THR A 442 -0.47 1.13 9.05
C THR A 442 -0.55 1.83 10.41
N GLY A 443 -0.12 3.09 10.48
CA GLY A 443 -0.28 3.94 11.66
C GLY A 443 -1.68 4.53 11.86
N SER A 444 -2.58 4.35 10.89
CA SER A 444 -3.97 4.82 10.96
C SER A 444 -4.78 4.00 11.99
N TYR A 445 -6.01 4.40 12.28
CA TYR A 445 -6.97 3.50 12.96
C TYR A 445 -8.15 3.13 12.04
N GLN A 446 -8.11 3.57 10.78
CA GLN A 446 -9.13 3.26 9.76
C GLN A 446 -8.90 1.90 9.09
N ASP A 447 -7.74 1.32 9.33
CA ASP A 447 -7.18 0.10 8.77
C ASP A 447 -7.03 -0.98 9.84
N ASN A 448 -7.89 -0.92 10.86
CA ASN A 448 -8.00 -2.00 11.83
C ASN A 448 -8.50 -3.27 11.15
N LEU A 449 -8.01 -4.41 11.61
CA LEU A 449 -8.36 -5.71 11.07
C LEU A 449 -9.32 -6.44 12.01
N SER A 450 -10.24 -7.21 11.43
CA SER A 450 -11.02 -8.25 12.12
C SER A 450 -10.47 -9.65 11.84
N SER A 451 -9.54 -9.77 10.90
CA SER A 451 -9.01 -11.06 10.45
C SER A 451 -8.27 -11.80 11.58
N VAL A 452 -8.50 -13.11 11.62
CA VAL A 452 -7.85 -14.08 12.50
C VAL A 452 -7.02 -15.01 11.62
N LEU A 453 -5.76 -15.20 11.99
CA LEU A 453 -4.81 -16.03 11.28
C LEU A 453 -4.33 -17.14 12.20
N LEU A 454 -4.26 -18.35 11.69
CA LEU A 454 -3.62 -19.50 12.33
C LEU A 454 -2.36 -19.83 11.55
N TYR A 455 -1.21 -19.64 12.18
CA TYR A 455 0.09 -19.89 11.59
C TYR A 455 0.67 -21.21 12.12
N ASP A 456 0.85 -22.20 11.25
CA ASP A 456 1.47 -23.48 11.60
C ASP A 456 2.99 -23.31 11.56
N ILE A 457 3.63 -23.35 12.74
CA ILE A 457 5.07 -23.10 12.88
C ILE A 457 5.89 -24.17 12.15
N LYS A 458 5.43 -25.42 12.16
CA LYS A 458 6.16 -26.55 11.57
C LYS A 458 6.04 -26.54 10.05
N LYS A 459 4.86 -26.24 9.52
CA LYS A 459 4.63 -26.12 8.08
C LYS A 459 5.08 -24.78 7.50
N ASN A 460 5.30 -23.78 8.34
CA ASN A 460 5.70 -22.44 7.92
C ASN A 460 4.65 -21.80 6.99
N GLU A 461 3.37 -21.99 7.33
CA GLU A 461 2.20 -21.63 6.53
C GLU A 461 1.15 -20.88 7.37
N CYS A 462 0.47 -19.92 6.74
CA CYS A 462 -0.58 -19.14 7.37
C CYS A 462 -1.95 -19.51 6.78
N LYS A 463 -2.91 -19.88 7.64
CA LYS A 463 -4.32 -20.08 7.29
C LYS A 463 -5.16 -18.93 7.83
N GLN A 464 -6.07 -18.39 7.03
CA GLN A 464 -7.09 -17.46 7.52
C GLN A 464 -8.25 -18.26 8.15
N LEU A 465 -8.69 -17.83 9.34
CA LEU A 465 -9.86 -18.37 10.04
C LEU A 465 -11.03 -17.38 9.97
N GLU A 466 -12.19 -17.79 10.48
CA GLU A 466 -13.34 -16.89 10.63
C GLU A 466 -12.97 -15.62 11.43
N PRO A 467 -13.36 -14.43 10.93
CA PRO A 467 -12.96 -13.16 11.51
C PRO A 467 -13.67 -12.87 12.84
N LEU A 468 -13.12 -11.91 13.58
CA LEU A 468 -13.80 -11.31 14.73
C LEU A 468 -15.08 -10.58 14.27
N PRO A 469 -16.10 -10.44 15.15
CA PRO A 469 -17.33 -9.70 14.85
C PRO A 469 -17.13 -8.23 14.45
N TYR A 470 -15.98 -7.65 14.79
CA TYR A 470 -15.62 -6.29 14.45
C TYR A 470 -14.10 -6.13 14.35
N GLU A 471 -13.68 -5.10 13.64
CA GLU A 471 -12.27 -4.73 13.50
C GLU A 471 -11.75 -4.05 14.76
N VAL A 472 -10.56 -4.47 15.23
CA VAL A 472 -10.00 -4.00 16.49
C VAL A 472 -8.47 -3.99 16.47
N SER A 473 -7.90 -2.90 16.99
CA SER A 473 -6.47 -2.81 17.34
C SER A 473 -6.30 -2.33 18.77
N LEU A 474 -5.08 -2.42 19.32
CA LEU A 474 -4.75 -1.92 20.68
C LEU A 474 -5.53 -2.60 21.80
N MET A 475 -6.04 -3.80 21.52
CA MET A 475 -6.69 -4.68 22.47
C MET A 475 -5.65 -5.45 23.28
N ALA A 476 -6.04 -5.89 24.47
CA ALA A 476 -5.30 -6.95 25.14
C ALA A 476 -5.88 -8.30 24.73
N THR A 477 -5.01 -9.30 24.61
CA THR A 477 -5.40 -10.67 24.27
C THR A 477 -4.77 -11.64 25.23
N VAL A 478 -5.53 -12.67 25.62
CA VAL A 478 -5.04 -13.72 26.51
C VAL A 478 -5.61 -15.08 26.10
N ARG A 479 -4.84 -16.15 26.27
CA ARG A 479 -5.33 -17.52 26.10
C ARG A 479 -6.06 -18.01 27.35
N TRP A 480 -7.23 -18.62 27.17
CA TRP A 480 -7.98 -19.32 28.21
C TRP A 480 -8.47 -20.67 27.67
N GLY A 481 -7.77 -21.75 28.03
CA GLY A 481 -7.99 -23.09 27.47
C GLY A 481 -7.77 -23.13 25.95
N ASP A 482 -8.80 -23.57 25.23
CA ASP A 482 -8.88 -23.59 23.75
C ASP A 482 -9.41 -22.29 23.15
N ASN A 483 -9.58 -21.25 23.97
CA ASN A 483 -10.12 -19.97 23.55
C ASN A 483 -9.08 -18.86 23.69
N ILE A 484 -9.25 -17.81 22.90
CA ILE A 484 -8.61 -16.52 23.11
C ILE A 484 -9.65 -15.51 23.56
N VAL A 485 -9.31 -14.70 24.56
CA VAL A 485 -10.16 -13.60 25.01
C VAL A 485 -9.54 -12.30 24.57
N VAL A 486 -10.36 -11.47 23.92
CA VAL A 486 -10.01 -10.15 23.40
C VAL A 486 -10.73 -9.11 24.24
N THR A 487 -9.97 -8.22 24.88
CA THR A 487 -10.52 -7.20 25.78
C THR A 487 -10.15 -5.79 25.31
N GLY A 488 -11.16 -4.94 25.15
CA GLY A 488 -11.00 -3.52 24.88
C GLY A 488 -10.39 -3.22 23.51
N GLY A 489 -9.59 -2.18 23.44
CA GLY A 489 -8.98 -1.69 22.20
C GLY A 489 -9.76 -0.56 21.55
N LYS A 490 -9.49 -0.32 20.27
CA LYS A 490 -10.18 0.67 19.44
C LYS A 490 -10.75 0.01 18.19
N GLY A 491 -12.00 0.31 17.88
CA GLY A 491 -12.64 -0.06 16.62
C GLY A 491 -12.63 1.08 15.59
N LYS A 492 -13.30 0.88 14.44
CA LYS A 492 -13.41 1.83 13.31
C LYS A 492 -13.81 3.27 13.69
N ARG A 493 -14.60 3.44 14.75
CA ARG A 493 -15.06 4.77 15.21
C ARG A 493 -14.10 5.46 16.19
N HIS A 494 -12.88 4.94 16.36
CA HIS A 494 -11.83 5.48 17.25
C HIS A 494 -12.16 5.50 18.75
N ASN A 495 -13.32 4.99 19.15
CA ASN A 495 -13.74 4.95 20.54
C ASN A 495 -13.04 3.82 21.28
N ALA A 496 -12.67 4.10 22.54
CA ALA A 496 -12.22 3.09 23.48
C ALA A 496 -13.34 2.04 23.68
N LEU A 497 -12.99 0.76 23.64
CA LEU A 497 -13.94 -0.33 23.81
C LEU A 497 -13.91 -0.84 25.26
N ASP A 498 -15.08 -1.19 25.78
CA ASP A 498 -15.27 -2.01 26.99
C ASP A 498 -15.64 -3.46 26.62
N THR A 499 -15.69 -3.76 25.32
CA THR A 499 -16.14 -5.02 24.76
C THR A 499 -15.15 -6.14 25.06
N VAL A 500 -15.71 -7.32 25.30
CA VAL A 500 -14.96 -8.54 25.59
C VAL A 500 -15.51 -9.64 24.71
N ILE A 501 -14.63 -10.26 23.92
CA ILE A 501 -14.97 -11.40 23.06
C ILE A 501 -14.18 -12.60 23.51
N ILE A 502 -14.82 -13.76 23.57
CA ILE A 502 -14.16 -15.05 23.60
C ILE A 502 -14.27 -15.69 22.20
N TYR A 503 -13.14 -16.08 21.63
CA TYR A 503 -13.07 -16.75 20.33
C TYR A 503 -12.51 -18.15 20.53
N ASN A 504 -13.27 -19.16 20.11
CA ASN A 504 -12.86 -20.55 20.17
C ASN A 504 -12.07 -20.92 18.91
N VAL A 505 -10.83 -21.36 19.08
CA VAL A 505 -9.93 -21.61 17.95
C VAL A 505 -10.34 -22.84 17.14
N LYS A 506 -10.99 -23.82 17.77
CA LYS A 506 -11.39 -25.08 17.13
C LYS A 506 -12.69 -24.95 16.34
N THR A 507 -13.66 -24.21 16.88
CA THR A 507 -14.96 -24.01 16.21
C THR A 507 -14.99 -22.77 15.33
N GLU A 508 -13.97 -21.91 15.42
CA GLU A 508 -13.87 -20.63 14.72
C GLU A 508 -15.04 -19.68 15.07
N GLN A 509 -15.65 -19.85 16.24
CA GLN A 509 -16.79 -19.04 16.69
C GLN A 509 -16.41 -18.06 17.80
N SER A 510 -16.93 -16.85 17.67
CA SER A 510 -16.82 -15.78 18.67
C SER A 510 -18.12 -15.58 19.45
N HIS A 511 -18.00 -15.36 20.76
CA HIS A 511 -19.11 -15.00 21.63
C HIS A 511 -18.77 -13.77 22.46
N MET A 512 -19.80 -12.98 22.78
CA MET A 512 -19.65 -11.79 23.62
C MET A 512 -19.68 -12.22 25.09
N LEU A 513 -18.68 -11.78 25.85
CA LEU A 513 -18.66 -11.88 27.30
C LEU A 513 -19.23 -10.58 27.94
N PRO A 514 -19.53 -10.59 29.25
CA PRO A 514 -19.88 -9.37 29.97
C PRO A 514 -18.84 -8.28 29.75
N ARG A 515 -19.32 -7.05 29.49
CA ARG A 515 -18.46 -5.90 29.20
C ARG A 515 -17.66 -5.50 30.43
N MET A 516 -16.43 -5.00 30.23
CA MET A 516 -15.63 -4.38 31.29
C MET A 516 -16.38 -3.19 31.90
N ARG A 517 -16.09 -2.83 33.16
CA ARG A 517 -16.72 -1.64 33.77
C ARG A 517 -16.21 -0.35 33.14
N ARG A 518 -14.98 -0.36 32.63
CA ARG A 518 -14.35 0.80 31.98
C ARG A 518 -13.92 0.47 30.56
N LYS A 519 -14.27 1.37 29.63
CA LYS A 519 -13.72 1.39 28.28
C LYS A 519 -12.22 1.67 28.34
N ARG A 520 -11.42 0.89 27.62
CA ARG A 520 -9.96 1.04 27.60
C ARG A 520 -9.34 0.59 26.29
N TRP A 521 -8.29 1.29 25.86
CA TRP A 521 -7.42 0.89 24.74
C TRP A 521 -5.95 0.97 25.13
N ALA A 522 -5.09 0.24 24.43
CA ALA A 522 -3.69 0.04 24.80
C ALA A 522 -3.51 -0.45 26.24
N CYS A 523 -4.45 -1.27 26.71
CA CYS A 523 -4.38 -1.98 27.98
C CYS A 523 -3.58 -3.27 27.83
N THR A 524 -3.26 -3.91 28.97
CA THR A 524 -2.68 -5.26 28.99
C THR A 524 -3.57 -6.18 29.81
N ALA A 525 -3.51 -7.48 29.55
CA ALA A 525 -4.26 -8.47 30.29
C ALA A 525 -3.43 -9.72 30.53
N VAL A 526 -3.74 -10.42 31.62
CA VAL A 526 -3.13 -11.70 32.00
C VAL A 526 -4.20 -12.65 32.53
N VAL A 527 -3.92 -13.95 32.55
CA VAL A 527 -4.79 -14.97 33.15
C VAL A 527 -4.14 -15.50 34.42
N ILE A 528 -4.93 -15.58 35.49
CA ILE A 528 -4.52 -16.12 36.78
C ILE A 528 -5.65 -16.97 37.37
N GLY A 529 -5.39 -18.28 37.51
CA GLY A 529 -6.44 -19.27 37.74
C GLY A 529 -7.60 -19.13 36.75
N ASN A 530 -8.82 -18.93 37.29
CA ASN A 530 -10.05 -18.75 36.49
C ASN A 530 -10.41 -17.29 36.20
N ASN A 531 -9.42 -16.38 36.26
CA ASN A 531 -9.67 -14.94 36.13
C ASN A 531 -8.83 -14.34 35.00
N ILE A 532 -9.43 -13.42 34.26
CA ILE A 532 -8.71 -12.49 33.37
C ILE A 532 -8.55 -11.18 34.11
N VAL A 533 -7.32 -10.71 34.27
CA VAL A 533 -7.01 -9.44 34.91
C VAL A 533 -6.58 -8.45 33.85
N VAL A 534 -7.31 -7.33 33.73
CA VAL A 534 -7.03 -6.27 32.75
C VAL A 534 -6.50 -5.05 33.48
N LEU A 535 -5.35 -4.55 33.04
CA LEU A 535 -4.60 -3.49 33.69
C LEU A 535 -4.42 -2.28 32.78
N GLY A 536 -4.75 -1.11 33.31
CA GLY A 536 -4.44 0.18 32.68
C GLY A 536 -5.05 0.40 31.29
N GLY A 537 -4.30 1.02 30.42
CA GLY A 537 -4.75 1.56 29.14
C GLY A 537 -5.17 3.03 29.24
N LYS A 538 -5.84 3.50 28.20
CA LYS A 538 -6.45 4.83 28.13
C LYS A 538 -7.95 4.73 28.00
N ASP A 539 -8.67 5.63 28.65
CA ASP A 539 -10.12 5.74 28.46
C ASP A 539 -10.49 6.48 27.16
N GLU A 540 -11.78 6.73 26.99
CA GLU A 540 -12.35 7.44 25.83
C GLU A 540 -11.89 8.91 25.76
N GLN A 541 -11.57 9.52 26.91
CA GLN A 541 -11.00 10.87 26.99
C GLN A 541 -9.47 10.87 26.83
N GLY A 542 -8.85 9.70 26.63
CA GLY A 542 -7.40 9.56 26.49
C GLY A 542 -6.62 9.63 27.81
N ARG A 543 -7.30 9.60 28.96
CA ARG A 543 -6.67 9.61 30.29
C ARG A 543 -6.06 8.24 30.58
N TYR A 544 -4.85 8.23 31.13
CA TYR A 544 -4.15 7.01 31.52
C TYR A 544 -4.82 6.39 32.75
N LEU A 545 -5.23 5.13 32.64
CA LEU A 545 -5.95 4.41 33.69
C LEU A 545 -4.98 3.75 34.68
N LYS A 546 -5.25 3.93 35.97
CA LYS A 546 -4.65 3.16 37.07
C LYS A 546 -5.45 1.89 37.40
N SER A 547 -6.69 1.87 36.95
CA SER A 547 -7.67 0.86 37.33
C SER A 547 -7.29 -0.53 36.80
N VAL A 548 -7.57 -1.50 37.66
CA VAL A 548 -7.36 -2.92 37.44
C VAL A 548 -8.69 -3.60 37.66
N GLU A 549 -9.11 -4.44 36.72
CA GLU A 549 -10.37 -5.16 36.81
C GLU A 549 -10.13 -6.64 36.52
N ALA A 550 -10.84 -7.51 37.20
CA ALA A 550 -10.77 -8.94 36.97
C ALA A 550 -12.14 -9.51 36.58
N PHE A 551 -12.17 -10.28 35.51
CA PHE A 551 -13.33 -11.09 35.11
C PHE A 551 -13.14 -12.52 35.60
N ASN A 552 -14.12 -13.05 36.31
CA ASN A 552 -14.11 -14.43 36.76
C ASN A 552 -15.04 -15.28 35.89
N PHE A 553 -14.53 -16.38 35.33
CA PHE A 553 -15.31 -17.24 34.43
C PHE A 553 -16.35 -18.13 35.14
N GLU A 554 -16.23 -18.35 36.45
CA GLU A 554 -17.17 -19.15 37.24
C GLU A 554 -18.39 -18.31 37.65
N SER A 555 -18.16 -17.10 38.17
CA SER A 555 -19.24 -16.18 38.53
C SER A 555 -19.76 -15.34 37.36
N TYR A 556 -19.01 -15.29 36.26
CA TYR A 556 -19.32 -14.50 35.07
C TYR A 556 -19.46 -13.00 35.35
N THR A 557 -18.66 -12.48 36.29
CA THR A 557 -18.75 -11.10 36.77
C THR A 557 -17.39 -10.39 36.79
N TRP A 558 -17.45 -9.06 36.67
CA TRP A 558 -16.30 -8.16 36.80
C TRP A 558 -16.20 -7.60 38.23
N GLN A 559 -15.01 -7.71 38.82
CA GLN A 559 -14.63 -7.07 40.08
C GLN A 559 -13.52 -6.04 39.85
N GLU A 560 -13.60 -4.90 40.54
CA GLU A 560 -12.48 -3.96 40.60
C GLU A 560 -11.42 -4.52 41.58
N LEU A 561 -10.16 -4.40 41.19
CA LEU A 561 -9.01 -4.70 42.02
C LEU A 561 -8.29 -3.41 42.42
N PRO A 562 -7.43 -3.45 43.45
CA PRO A 562 -6.64 -2.29 43.84
C PRO A 562 -5.87 -1.68 42.67
N GLU A 563 -5.92 -0.35 42.58
CA GLU A 563 -5.31 0.40 41.50
C GLU A 563 -3.77 0.36 41.55
N MET A 564 -3.14 0.46 40.38
CA MET A 564 -1.70 0.70 40.27
C MET A 564 -1.34 2.08 40.82
N SER A 565 -0.08 2.29 41.21
CA SER A 565 0.38 3.60 41.68
C SER A 565 0.30 4.69 40.60
N ARG A 566 0.55 4.32 39.33
CA ARG A 566 0.55 5.21 38.17
C ARG A 566 -0.31 4.68 37.04
N GLY A 567 -0.95 5.59 36.31
CA GLY A 567 -1.74 5.24 35.14
C GLY A 567 -0.80 4.93 33.98
N ARG A 568 -1.04 3.84 33.26
CA ARG A 568 -0.13 3.38 32.20
C ARG A 568 -0.91 2.85 31.01
N SER A 569 -0.37 3.06 29.81
CA SER A 569 -0.87 2.50 28.54
C SER A 569 0.31 1.99 27.72
N TYR A 570 0.10 1.01 26.84
CA TYR A 570 1.17 0.32 26.12
C TYR A 570 2.20 -0.32 27.04
N ALA A 571 1.77 -0.68 28.26
CA ALA A 571 2.54 -1.45 29.21
C ALA A 571 2.51 -2.94 28.83
N SER A 572 3.43 -3.69 29.41
CA SER A 572 3.49 -5.14 29.28
C SER A 572 3.24 -5.77 30.66
N ALA A 573 2.60 -6.94 30.71
CA ALA A 573 2.37 -7.65 31.96
C ALA A 573 2.53 -9.15 31.79
N VAL A 574 2.97 -9.82 32.86
CA VAL A 574 3.14 -11.27 32.94
C VAL A 574 2.74 -11.80 34.31
N VAL A 575 2.38 -13.08 34.36
CA VAL A 575 2.20 -13.82 35.61
C VAL A 575 3.51 -14.50 35.97
N VAL A 576 3.90 -14.43 37.24
CA VAL A 576 5.17 -14.94 37.80
C VAL A 576 4.97 -15.87 38.97
#